data_AF-Q28ER0-F1
#
_entry.id   AF-Q28ER0-F1
#
_cell.length_a   1.000
_cell.length_b   1.000
_cell.length_c   1.000
_cell.angle_alpha   90.00
_cell.angle_beta   90.00
_cell.angle_gamma   90.00
#
_symmetry.space_group_name_H-M   'P 1'
#
loop_
_entity.id
_entity.type
_entity.pdbx_description
1 polymer ?
#
loop_
_entity_poly.entity_id
_entity_poly.type
_entity_poly.pdbx_seq_one_letter_code
_entity_poly.pdbx_strand_id
1 'polypeptide(L)'
;REVVTRRSDLKLIVTSATMDADKFATFFGNVPIFYIPGRTFPVDILFSKTPQEDYVEAAVKQALQIHLSGAAGDILIFMPGQEDIEVTSDQIVERLEELDSAPPLAVLPIYSQLPSDLQAKIFQKAPDGVRKCIVATNIAETSLTVDGIMFVIDSGYCKLKVFNPRIGMDALQIYPISQANANQRSGRAGRTGPGQCYRLYTQSAYKNELLHTTVPEIQRTNLSNVVLLLKSLGVQDLLLFHFMDPPPEDNMLNSMYQLWILGALDNTGALTPTGRLMVEFPLDPALSKMLIVSCDMGCSSEILIVVSMLSVPAIFYRPKGREEESDQVREKFAVPESDHLTYLNVFLQWKNNNYSSGWCNQHFIHAKAMRKVREVRAQLKDIMVSQRMSLSSCGSDWDIVRKCICAAYFHQAARLKGIGEYVNVRTGMPCHLHPTSSLFGMGYTPDYIVYHELVMTTKEYMQCVTAVDGEWLAELGPMFYSIKHAGKTRQENRRRAKEEVSAMEEEMMLAEKKKT
;
A
#
# COMPACT_ATOMS: atom_id res chain seq x y z
N ARG A 1 -27.54 5.39 -3.11
CA ARG A 1 -28.90 5.97 -2.96
C ARG A 1 -29.89 5.25 -3.84
N GLU A 2 -29.65 5.21 -5.15
CA GLU A 2 -30.53 4.52 -6.12
C GLU A 2 -30.87 3.08 -5.75
N VAL A 3 -29.90 2.30 -5.24
CA VAL A 3 -30.16 0.92 -4.80
C VAL A 3 -31.23 0.86 -3.70
N VAL A 4 -31.13 1.70 -2.67
CA VAL A 4 -32.09 1.77 -1.56
C VAL A 4 -33.45 2.28 -2.06
N THR A 5 -33.45 3.22 -3.01
CA THR A 5 -34.69 3.72 -3.64
C THR A 5 -35.38 2.64 -4.48
N ARG A 6 -34.62 1.79 -5.17
CA ARG A 6 -35.16 0.69 -6.00
C ARG A 6 -35.56 -0.54 -5.18
N ARG A 7 -34.90 -0.79 -4.05
CA ARG A 7 -35.09 -1.97 -3.19
C ARG A 7 -35.60 -1.58 -1.81
N SER A 8 -36.93 -1.59 -1.67
CA SER A 8 -37.62 -1.31 -0.40
C SER A 8 -37.43 -2.39 0.66
N ASP A 9 -36.96 -3.58 0.27
CA ASP A 9 -36.62 -4.68 1.17
C ASP A 9 -35.27 -4.47 1.88
N LEU A 10 -34.42 -3.58 1.37
CA LEU A 10 -33.08 -3.32 1.89
C LEU A 10 -33.10 -2.13 2.86
N LYS A 11 -32.58 -2.35 4.07
CA LYS A 11 -32.34 -1.29 5.06
C LYS A 11 -30.84 -0.98 5.12
N LEU A 12 -30.48 0.30 5.07
CA LEU A 12 -29.10 0.77 5.20
C LEU A 12 -28.89 1.40 6.59
N ILE A 13 -27.92 0.89 7.34
CA ILE A 13 -27.48 1.46 8.62
C ILE A 13 -26.01 1.85 8.47
N VAL A 14 -25.68 3.12 8.68
CA VAL A 14 -24.31 3.63 8.64
C VAL A 14 -23.85 3.89 10.07
N THR A 15 -22.81 3.19 10.50
CA THR A 15 -22.18 3.37 11.81
C THR A 15 -20.89 4.16 11.66
N SER A 16 -20.75 5.28 12.38
CA SER A 16 -19.52 6.07 12.42
C SER A 16 -19.05 6.27 13.86
N ALA A 17 -17.73 6.30 14.05
CA ALA A 17 -17.09 6.63 15.32
C ALA A 17 -16.72 8.14 15.43
N THR A 18 -16.82 8.89 14.32
CA THR A 18 -16.49 10.32 14.28
C THR A 18 -17.73 11.20 14.38
N MET A 19 -17.51 12.46 14.76
CA MET A 19 -18.58 13.46 14.93
C MET A 19 -19.21 13.96 13.63
N ASP A 20 -18.70 13.59 12.44
CA ASP A 20 -19.25 14.05 11.15
C ASP A 20 -20.53 13.31 10.72
N ALA A 21 -21.38 12.94 11.67
CA ALA A 21 -22.66 12.27 11.37
C ALA A 21 -23.56 13.15 10.49
N ASP A 22 -23.48 14.47 10.61
CA ASP A 22 -24.24 15.43 9.81
C ASP A 22 -23.91 15.35 8.32
N LYS A 23 -22.65 15.07 7.97
CA LYS A 23 -22.22 14.92 6.57
C LYS A 23 -22.85 13.67 5.95
N PHE A 24 -22.87 12.56 6.68
CA PHE A 24 -23.56 11.35 6.27
C PHE A 24 -25.06 11.57 6.19
N ALA A 25 -25.63 12.29 7.15
CA ALA A 25 -27.06 12.58 7.17
C ALA A 25 -27.49 13.47 6.01
N THR A 26 -26.68 14.46 5.62
CA THR A 26 -26.95 15.38 4.49
C THR A 26 -26.68 14.75 3.14
N PHE A 27 -25.62 13.94 3.04
CA PHE A 27 -25.57 12.87 2.05
C PHE A 27 -26.78 11.94 2.29
N PHE A 28 -27.16 10.88 1.58
CA PHE A 28 -28.37 10.07 1.93
C PHE A 28 -29.76 10.76 2.14
N GLY A 29 -29.92 12.09 2.19
CA GLY A 29 -31.21 12.80 2.21
C GLY A 29 -31.78 13.18 3.59
N ASN A 30 -30.96 13.75 4.49
CA ASN A 30 -31.32 14.15 5.85
C ASN A 30 -31.88 13.01 6.71
N VAL A 31 -31.17 11.87 6.70
CA VAL A 31 -31.57 10.69 7.48
C VAL A 31 -31.43 10.94 8.99
N PRO A 32 -32.28 10.31 9.84
CA PRO A 32 -32.19 10.47 11.28
C PRO A 32 -30.83 10.00 11.83
N ILE A 33 -30.25 10.80 12.72
CA ILE A 33 -29.01 10.48 13.43
C ILE A 33 -29.36 9.98 14.83
N PHE A 34 -28.78 8.85 15.22
CA PHE A 34 -28.90 8.31 16.57
C PHE A 34 -27.53 8.28 17.24
N TYR A 35 -27.37 9.09 18.29
CA TYR A 35 -26.13 9.14 19.07
C TYR A 35 -26.20 8.15 20.24
N ILE A 36 -25.26 7.22 20.27
CA ILE A 36 -25.05 6.37 21.44
C ILE A 36 -24.11 7.12 22.39
N PRO A 37 -24.56 7.56 23.58
CA PRO A 37 -23.70 8.26 24.52
C PRO A 37 -22.54 7.34 24.91
N GLY A 38 -21.31 7.78 24.64
CA GLY A 38 -20.10 7.02 24.96
C GLY A 38 -19.95 6.85 26.47
N ARG A 39 -19.46 5.67 26.89
CA ARG A 39 -19.07 5.39 28.28
C ARG A 39 -17.59 5.74 28.54
N THR A 40 -17.13 6.86 28.01
CA THR A 40 -15.76 7.32 28.21
C THR A 40 -15.68 8.18 29.47
N PHE A 41 -14.74 7.85 30.34
CA PHE A 41 -14.38 8.67 31.49
C PHE A 41 -13.70 9.98 31.02
N PRO A 42 -13.71 11.03 31.85
CA PRO A 42 -13.04 12.29 31.51
C PRO A 42 -11.54 12.08 31.28
N VAL A 43 -11.00 12.80 30.29
CA VAL A 43 -9.57 12.79 29.95
C VAL A 43 -9.04 14.21 30.03
N ASP A 44 -8.03 14.44 30.87
CA ASP A 44 -7.34 15.72 30.95
C ASP A 44 -6.37 15.86 29.77
N ILE A 45 -6.52 16.92 28.98
CA ILE A 45 -5.68 17.17 27.80
C ILE A 45 -4.63 18.22 28.15
N LEU A 46 -3.37 17.82 28.09
CA LEU A 46 -2.21 18.68 28.30
C LEU A 46 -1.51 18.92 26.95
N PHE A 47 -1.14 20.17 26.69
CA PHE A 47 -0.40 20.56 25.49
C PHE A 47 1.01 20.99 25.86
N SER A 48 1.97 20.76 24.97
CA SER A 48 3.30 21.33 25.13
C SER A 48 3.25 22.86 25.03
N LYS A 49 4.09 23.53 25.82
CA LYS A 49 4.20 25.01 25.81
C LYS A 49 4.92 25.53 24.58
N THR A 50 5.85 24.74 24.05
CA THR A 50 6.66 25.08 22.88
C THR A 50 6.59 23.96 21.85
N PRO A 51 6.72 24.26 20.54
CA PRO A 51 6.90 23.24 19.53
C PRO A 51 8.08 22.34 19.88
N GLN A 52 7.93 21.03 19.68
CA GLN A 52 8.99 20.05 19.88
C GLN A 52 9.60 19.71 18.53
N GLU A 53 10.89 19.98 18.34
CA GLU A 53 11.60 19.64 17.10
C GLU A 53 11.82 18.12 17.00
N ASP A 54 12.23 17.49 18.09
CA ASP A 54 12.34 16.04 18.21
C ASP A 54 11.16 15.48 19.02
N TYR A 55 10.16 14.97 18.29
CA TYR A 55 8.99 14.35 18.91
C TYR A 55 9.31 12.99 19.55
N VAL A 56 10.39 12.30 19.15
CA VAL A 56 10.81 11.03 19.74
C VAL A 56 11.39 11.30 21.12
N GLU A 57 12.37 12.19 21.21
CA GLU A 57 13.00 12.54 22.48
C GLU A 57 11.98 13.11 23.49
N ALA A 58 11.08 13.98 23.02
CA ALA A 58 10.02 14.54 23.84
C ALA A 58 9.06 13.45 24.38
N ALA A 59 8.71 12.46 23.56
CA ALA A 59 7.86 11.35 23.99
C ALA A 59 8.54 10.48 25.03
N VAL A 60 9.84 10.17 24.85
CA VAL A 60 10.63 9.38 25.81
C VAL A 60 10.67 10.10 27.15
N LYS A 61 11.03 11.40 27.16
CA LYS A 61 11.04 12.22 28.38
C LYS A 61 9.70 12.22 29.10
N GLN A 62 8.60 12.40 28.36
CA GLN A 62 7.26 12.41 28.92
C GLN A 62 6.85 11.04 29.47
N ALA A 63 7.19 9.95 28.79
CA ALA A 63 6.90 8.59 29.25
C ALA A 63 7.62 8.26 30.57
N LEU A 64 8.91 8.62 30.66
CA LEU A 64 9.71 8.45 31.89
C LEU A 64 9.16 9.30 33.04
N GLN A 65 8.79 10.56 32.78
CA GLN A 65 8.18 11.41 33.79
C GLN A 65 6.88 10.82 34.35
N ILE A 66 6.01 10.29 33.50
CA ILE A 66 4.76 9.64 33.92
C ILE A 66 5.06 8.37 34.71
N HIS A 67 6.03 7.57 34.30
CA HIS A 67 6.42 6.35 34.99
C HIS A 67 6.99 6.63 36.39
N LEU A 68 7.93 7.56 36.50
CA LEU A 68 8.60 7.93 37.74
C LEU A 68 7.70 8.71 38.71
N SER A 69 6.61 9.32 38.22
CA SER A 69 5.63 10.01 39.08
C SER A 69 4.86 9.08 40.03
N GLY A 70 4.89 7.76 39.80
CA GLY A 70 4.21 6.76 40.62
C GLY A 70 2.70 6.61 40.36
N ALA A 71 2.12 7.35 39.41
CA ALA A 71 0.68 7.29 39.12
C ALA A 71 0.31 5.98 38.40
N ALA A 72 -0.61 5.17 38.94
CA ALA A 72 -1.00 3.89 38.33
C ALA A 72 -1.59 4.07 36.92
N GLY A 73 -1.49 3.05 36.06
CA GLY A 73 -2.06 3.03 34.70
C GLY A 73 -1.01 2.83 33.60
N ASP A 74 -1.42 2.17 32.52
CA ASP A 74 -0.56 1.90 31.37
C ASP A 74 -0.45 3.13 30.45
N ILE A 75 0.67 3.21 29.75
CA ILE A 75 1.03 4.30 28.83
C ILE A 75 0.85 3.82 27.39
N LEU A 76 0.22 4.63 26.56
CA LEU A 76 0.15 4.45 25.11
C LEU A 76 0.78 5.65 24.40
N ILE A 77 1.84 5.40 23.65
CA ILE A 77 2.55 6.41 22.85
C ILE A 77 2.18 6.22 21.38
N PHE A 78 1.76 7.29 20.71
CA PHE A 78 1.54 7.28 19.27
C PHE A 78 2.78 7.78 18.52
N MET A 79 3.32 6.94 17.64
CA MET A 79 4.45 7.23 16.78
C MET A 79 4.11 6.98 15.30
N PRO A 80 4.71 7.72 14.35
CA PRO A 80 4.28 7.68 12.95
C PRO A 80 4.70 6.41 12.19
N GLY A 81 5.82 5.77 12.55
CA GLY A 81 6.32 4.60 11.82
C GLY A 81 7.10 3.60 12.68
N GLN A 82 7.52 2.49 12.06
CA GLN A 82 8.29 1.42 12.72
C GLN A 82 9.62 1.91 13.29
N GLU A 83 10.40 2.65 12.50
CA GLU A 83 11.70 3.18 12.92
C GLU A 83 11.55 4.08 14.16
N ASP A 84 10.58 4.99 14.15
CA ASP A 84 10.27 5.86 15.28
C ASP A 84 9.87 5.04 16.53
N ILE A 85 9.06 3.99 16.35
CA ILE A 85 8.61 3.11 17.44
C ILE A 85 9.79 2.38 18.07
N GLU A 86 10.67 1.79 17.26
CA GLU A 86 11.81 1.03 17.75
C GLU A 86 12.80 1.95 18.48
N VAL A 87 13.16 3.10 17.88
CA VAL A 87 14.05 4.08 18.53
C VAL A 87 13.46 4.60 19.84
N THR A 88 12.16 4.91 19.86
CA THR A 88 11.48 5.33 21.10
C THR A 88 11.53 4.23 22.16
N SER A 89 11.31 2.98 21.75
CA SER A 89 11.30 1.84 22.68
C SER A 89 12.69 1.60 23.28
N ASP A 90 13.72 1.59 22.43
CA ASP A 90 15.11 1.39 22.82
C ASP A 90 15.58 2.52 23.75
N GLN A 91 15.30 3.78 23.41
CA GLN A 91 15.67 4.93 24.27
C GLN A 91 14.95 4.97 25.62
N ILE A 92 13.71 4.44 25.70
CA ILE A 92 13.01 4.32 26.98
C ILE A 92 13.74 3.31 27.86
N VAL A 93 14.09 2.14 27.31
CA VAL A 93 14.79 1.08 28.06
C VAL A 93 16.18 1.54 28.50
N GLU A 94 16.97 2.12 27.59
CA GLU A 94 18.32 2.62 27.89
C GLU A 94 18.31 3.64 29.03
N ARG A 95 17.44 4.66 28.96
CA ARG A 95 17.34 5.67 30.03
C ARG A 95 16.77 5.13 31.34
N LEU A 96 16.01 4.03 31.30
CA LEU A 96 15.55 3.34 32.51
C LEU A 96 16.68 2.58 33.20
N GLU A 97 17.59 1.99 32.43
CA GLU A 97 18.76 1.27 32.95
C GLU A 97 19.81 2.20 33.57
N GLU A 98 19.89 3.45 33.11
CA GLU A 98 20.75 4.49 33.69
C GLU A 98 20.25 5.00 35.06
N LEU A 99 19.00 4.75 35.42
CA LEU A 99 18.39 5.25 36.66
C LEU A 99 18.49 4.22 37.79
N ASP A 100 19.18 4.58 38.87
CA ASP A 100 19.21 3.79 40.09
C ASP A 100 17.80 3.69 40.72
N SER A 101 17.33 2.46 40.99
CA SER A 101 16.06 2.16 41.68
C SER A 101 14.76 2.51 40.91
N ALA A 102 14.80 2.56 39.57
CA ALA A 102 13.59 2.75 38.77
C ALA A 102 12.63 1.52 38.86
N PRO A 103 11.31 1.71 38.98
CA PRO A 103 10.35 0.63 38.90
C PRO A 103 10.42 -0.07 37.52
N PRO A 104 10.18 -1.39 37.44
CA PRO A 104 10.16 -2.09 36.16
C PRO A 104 9.09 -1.53 35.22
N LEU A 105 9.41 -1.40 33.94
CA LEU A 105 8.51 -0.98 32.87
C LEU A 105 8.58 -1.97 31.70
N ALA A 106 7.45 -2.52 31.29
CA ALA A 106 7.36 -3.38 30.12
C ALA A 106 7.10 -2.53 28.85
N VAL A 107 8.13 -2.33 28.03
CA VAL A 107 8.02 -1.59 26.76
C VAL A 107 7.64 -2.54 25.63
N LEU A 108 6.52 -2.27 24.95
CA LEU A 108 5.94 -3.15 23.94
C LEU A 108 5.64 -2.37 22.64
N PRO A 109 6.41 -2.60 21.55
CA PRO A 109 6.15 -1.97 20.27
C PRO A 109 4.98 -2.65 19.53
N ILE A 110 4.20 -1.87 18.78
CA ILE A 110 3.16 -2.40 17.89
C ILE A 110 2.99 -1.62 16.58
N TYR A 111 3.20 -2.33 15.48
CA TYR A 111 3.03 -1.84 14.11
C TYR A 111 2.58 -2.98 13.19
N SER A 112 2.03 -2.65 12.02
CA SER A 112 1.33 -3.60 11.13
C SER A 112 2.16 -4.82 10.69
N GLN A 113 3.46 -4.65 10.51
CA GLN A 113 4.38 -5.72 10.08
C GLN A 113 4.87 -6.63 11.22
N LEU A 114 4.55 -6.31 12.48
CA LEU A 114 5.03 -7.07 13.63
C LEU A 114 4.45 -8.51 13.62
N PRO A 115 5.25 -9.56 13.92
CA PRO A 115 4.75 -10.93 14.04
C PRO A 115 3.57 -11.06 15.02
N SER A 116 2.60 -11.92 14.69
CA SER A 116 1.36 -12.06 15.47
C SER A 116 1.59 -12.50 16.91
N ASP A 117 2.63 -13.29 17.18
CA ASP A 117 2.96 -13.72 18.54
C ASP A 117 3.42 -12.55 19.40
N LEU A 118 4.13 -11.57 18.82
CA LEU A 118 4.52 -10.34 19.50
C LEU A 118 3.34 -9.37 19.63
N GLN A 119 2.49 -9.27 18.62
CA GLN A 119 1.23 -8.52 18.73
C GLN A 119 0.29 -9.12 19.79
N ALA A 120 0.35 -10.41 20.08
CA ALA A 120 -0.47 -11.00 21.13
C ALA A 120 -0.01 -10.58 22.54
N LYS A 121 1.29 -10.28 22.71
CA LYS A 121 1.87 -9.93 24.03
C LYS A 121 1.28 -8.64 24.61
N ILE A 122 0.87 -7.68 23.79
CA ILE A 122 0.28 -6.42 24.27
C ILE A 122 -1.04 -6.62 25.03
N PHE A 123 -1.81 -7.66 24.70
CA PHE A 123 -3.07 -8.00 25.34
C PHE A 123 -2.89 -8.80 26.62
N GLN A 124 -1.73 -9.41 26.82
CA GLN A 124 -1.45 -10.15 28.03
C GLN A 124 -1.32 -9.16 29.20
N LYS A 125 -1.84 -9.55 30.36
CA LYS A 125 -1.62 -8.79 31.59
C LYS A 125 -0.16 -8.92 31.97
N ALA A 126 0.47 -7.81 32.31
CA ALA A 126 1.85 -7.83 32.77
C ALA A 126 1.93 -8.66 34.07
N PRO A 127 2.95 -9.54 34.22
CA PRO A 127 3.25 -10.19 35.48
C PRO A 127 3.54 -9.13 36.57
N ASP A 128 3.21 -9.43 37.83
CA ASP A 128 3.63 -8.68 39.02
C ASP A 128 3.23 -7.18 39.09
N GLY A 129 2.20 -6.75 38.36
CA GLY A 129 1.73 -5.36 38.42
C GLY A 129 2.69 -4.35 37.78
N VAL A 130 3.63 -4.84 36.96
CA VAL A 130 4.54 -4.02 36.14
C VAL A 130 3.72 -3.16 35.16
N ARG A 131 4.04 -1.88 35.07
CA ARG A 131 3.37 -0.96 34.13
C ARG A 131 3.74 -1.32 32.69
N LYS A 132 2.77 -1.26 31.77
CA LYS A 132 3.03 -1.39 30.33
C LYS A 132 3.19 -0.01 29.69
N CYS A 133 4.20 0.13 28.84
CA CYS A 133 4.36 1.24 27.92
C CYS A 133 4.26 0.70 26.49
N ILE A 134 3.16 1.00 25.81
CA ILE A 134 2.90 0.53 24.46
C ILE A 134 3.25 1.66 23.49
N VAL A 135 4.12 1.38 22.53
CA VAL A 135 4.51 2.34 21.49
C VAL A 135 3.92 1.89 20.17
N ALA A 136 2.96 2.65 19.64
CA ALA A 136 2.05 2.21 18.60
C ALA A 136 1.93 3.19 17.42
N THR A 137 1.64 2.64 16.25
CA THR A 137 1.11 3.42 15.11
C THR A 137 -0.37 3.75 15.29
N ASN A 138 -1.00 4.35 14.28
CA ASN A 138 -2.45 4.57 14.22
C ASN A 138 -3.29 3.27 14.29
N ILE A 139 -2.68 2.07 14.29
CA ILE A 139 -3.39 0.82 14.59
C ILE A 139 -4.10 0.85 15.95
N ALA A 140 -3.54 1.56 16.93
CA ALA A 140 -4.13 1.73 18.25
C ALA A 140 -5.25 2.79 18.28
N GLU A 141 -5.43 3.57 17.21
CA GLU A 141 -6.39 4.67 17.14
C GLU A 141 -7.83 4.20 16.97
N THR A 142 -8.07 3.14 16.19
CA THR A 142 -9.40 2.59 15.87
C THR A 142 -9.48 1.09 16.14
N SER A 143 -8.56 0.32 15.55
CA SER A 143 -8.65 -1.13 15.38
C SER A 143 -8.32 -1.97 16.61
N LEU A 144 -7.72 -1.38 17.65
CA LEU A 144 -7.21 -2.11 18.80
C LEU A 144 -7.77 -1.55 20.11
N THR A 145 -8.14 -2.42 21.04
CA THR A 145 -8.57 -2.02 22.39
C THR A 145 -7.66 -2.69 23.40
N VAL A 146 -6.73 -1.92 23.99
CA VAL A 146 -5.90 -2.43 25.08
C VAL A 146 -6.47 -1.91 26.40
N ASP A 147 -6.77 -2.84 27.30
CA ASP A 147 -7.29 -2.53 28.62
C ASP A 147 -6.18 -1.99 29.52
N GLY A 148 -6.52 -1.04 30.40
CA GLY A 148 -5.60 -0.50 31.41
C GLY A 148 -4.87 0.79 31.00
N ILE A 149 -5.04 1.27 29.76
CA ILE A 149 -4.47 2.55 29.33
C ILE A 149 -5.15 3.69 30.06
N MET A 150 -4.35 4.49 30.79
CA MET A 150 -4.80 5.73 31.42
C MET A 150 -3.97 6.94 30.98
N PHE A 151 -2.79 6.73 30.39
CA PHE A 151 -1.93 7.79 29.88
C PHE A 151 -1.72 7.63 28.38
N VAL A 152 -2.00 8.69 27.63
CA VAL A 152 -1.71 8.75 26.19
C VAL A 152 -0.68 9.84 25.92
N ILE A 153 0.36 9.52 25.15
CA ILE A 153 1.33 10.49 24.62
C ILE A 153 1.13 10.56 23.10
N ASP A 154 0.80 11.73 22.58
CA ASP A 154 0.51 11.94 21.17
C ASP A 154 1.59 12.84 20.53
N SER A 155 2.39 12.24 19.64
CA SER A 155 3.38 12.96 18.83
C SER A 155 2.75 13.93 17.83
N GLY A 156 1.47 13.75 17.47
CA GLY A 156 0.78 14.60 16.50
C GLY A 156 1.02 14.23 15.03
N TYR A 157 1.70 13.11 14.75
CA TYR A 157 2.01 12.68 13.38
C TYR A 157 1.44 11.29 13.04
N CYS A 158 1.32 11.03 11.74
CA CYS A 158 1.00 9.73 11.17
C CYS A 158 1.65 9.58 9.78
N LYS A 159 1.94 8.34 9.36
CA LYS A 159 2.32 8.06 7.96
C LYS A 159 1.06 7.81 7.14
N LEU A 160 0.92 8.52 6.02
CA LEU A 160 -0.21 8.38 5.10
C LEU A 160 0.32 8.08 3.68
N LYS A 161 -0.36 7.17 3.00
CA LYS A 161 -0.13 6.89 1.57
C LYS A 161 -0.76 8.01 0.75
N VAL A 162 0.04 8.68 -0.06
CA VAL A 162 -0.37 9.78 -0.94
C VAL A 162 0.08 9.47 -2.37
N PHE A 163 -0.87 9.49 -3.29
CA PHE A 163 -0.63 9.28 -4.71
C PHE A 163 -0.35 10.60 -5.40
N ASN A 164 0.76 10.66 -6.14
CA ASN A 164 1.07 11.75 -7.05
C ASN A 164 0.67 11.36 -8.48
N PRO A 165 -0.41 11.94 -9.04
CA PRO A 165 -0.93 11.55 -10.35
C PRO A 165 0.00 11.90 -11.51
N ARG A 166 0.79 12.97 -11.38
CA ARG A 166 1.69 13.41 -12.47
C ARG A 166 2.82 12.43 -12.70
N ILE A 167 3.30 11.84 -11.61
CA ILE A 167 4.39 10.87 -11.62
C ILE A 167 3.84 9.44 -11.70
N GLY A 168 2.59 9.22 -11.27
CA GLY A 168 1.99 7.90 -11.17
C GLY A 168 2.57 7.08 -10.01
N MET A 169 2.93 7.75 -8.91
CA MET A 169 3.70 7.18 -7.81
C MET A 169 2.95 7.31 -6.49
N ASP A 170 2.98 6.24 -5.70
CA ASP A 170 2.56 6.27 -4.31
C ASP A 170 3.75 6.63 -3.40
N ALA A 171 3.57 7.62 -2.55
CA ALA A 171 4.54 8.01 -1.54
C ALA A 171 3.97 7.78 -0.14
N LEU A 172 4.79 7.21 0.75
CA LEU A 172 4.46 7.11 2.17
C LEU A 172 5.15 8.25 2.90
N GLN A 173 4.39 9.29 3.24
CA GLN A 173 4.94 10.49 3.88
C GLN A 173 4.36 10.69 5.27
N ILE A 174 5.15 11.32 6.13
CA ILE A 174 4.74 11.72 7.47
C ILE A 174 3.92 13.01 7.34
N TYR A 175 2.70 12.99 7.85
CA TYR A 175 1.81 14.14 7.92
C TYR A 175 1.33 14.38 9.35
N PRO A 176 1.08 15.65 9.71
CA PRO A 176 0.37 15.96 10.94
C PRO A 176 -1.05 15.36 10.91
N ILE A 177 -1.51 14.92 12.07
CA ILE A 177 -2.83 14.31 12.22
C ILE A 177 -3.96 15.36 12.15
N SER A 178 -5.19 14.92 11.92
CA SER A 178 -6.35 15.80 12.07
C SER A 178 -6.77 15.97 13.53
N GLN A 179 -7.56 17.00 13.83
CA GLN A 179 -8.18 17.19 15.13
C GLN A 179 -9.07 15.99 15.51
N ALA A 180 -9.79 15.42 14.54
CA ALA A 180 -10.57 14.20 14.73
C ALA A 180 -9.69 13.01 15.18
N ASN A 181 -8.53 12.81 14.55
CA ASN A 181 -7.59 11.75 14.94
C ASN A 181 -7.03 12.00 16.35
N ALA A 182 -6.60 13.24 16.63
CA ALA A 182 -6.09 13.63 17.95
C ALA A 182 -7.11 13.41 19.07
N ASN A 183 -8.41 13.60 18.78
CA ASN A 183 -9.49 13.37 19.74
C ASN A 183 -9.76 11.87 19.94
N GLN A 184 -9.64 11.05 18.89
CA GLN A 184 -9.72 9.59 19.02
C GLN A 184 -8.55 9.03 19.82
N ARG A 185 -7.33 9.53 19.58
CA ARG A 185 -6.12 9.19 20.33
C ARG A 185 -6.28 9.52 21.82
N SER A 186 -6.68 10.75 22.15
CA SER A 186 -6.93 11.13 23.55
C SER A 186 -8.04 10.29 24.20
N GLY A 187 -9.08 9.92 23.44
CA GLY A 187 -10.17 9.07 23.92
C GLY A 187 -9.72 7.66 24.34
N ARG A 188 -8.51 7.22 23.97
CA ARG A 188 -7.95 5.93 24.41
C ARG A 188 -7.60 5.90 25.90
N ALA A 189 -7.25 7.05 26.48
CA ALA A 189 -6.98 7.18 27.92
C ALA A 189 -8.25 7.04 28.78
N GLY A 190 -9.43 7.36 28.23
CA GLY A 190 -10.69 7.43 28.97
C GLY A 190 -11.53 6.15 28.94
N ARG A 191 -10.96 5.01 28.53
CA ARG A 191 -11.73 3.76 28.34
C ARG A 191 -11.94 2.95 29.61
N THR A 192 -10.94 2.90 30.47
CA THR A 192 -10.97 2.10 31.71
C THR A 192 -11.29 2.96 32.93
N GLY A 193 -10.85 4.23 32.94
CA GLY A 193 -11.05 5.17 34.04
C GLY A 193 -10.65 6.58 33.61
N PRO A 194 -10.68 7.57 34.54
CA PRO A 194 -10.15 8.90 34.28
C PRO A 194 -8.69 8.81 33.83
N GLY A 195 -8.35 9.53 32.77
CA GLY A 195 -7.03 9.44 32.14
C GLY A 195 -6.45 10.79 31.77
N GLN A 196 -5.23 10.78 31.26
CA GLN A 196 -4.52 11.99 30.81
C GLN A 196 -3.97 11.78 29.41
N CYS A 197 -4.05 12.82 28.59
CA CYS A 197 -3.47 12.85 27.25
C CYS A 197 -2.48 14.01 27.13
N TYR A 198 -1.23 13.67 26.87
CA TYR A 198 -0.12 14.59 26.63
C TYR A 198 0.10 14.74 25.13
N ARG A 199 -0.29 15.90 24.59
CA ARG A 199 -0.04 16.28 23.21
C ARG A 199 1.30 17.00 23.12
N LEU A 200 2.24 16.44 22.36
CA LEU A 200 3.61 16.98 22.22
C LEU A 200 3.70 18.21 21.30
N TYR A 201 2.56 18.81 20.98
CA TYR A 201 2.41 20.01 20.17
C TYR A 201 1.61 21.06 20.92
N THR A 202 1.71 22.32 20.48
CA THR A 202 1.07 23.44 21.17
C THR A 202 -0.43 23.47 20.95
N GLN A 203 -1.15 24.12 21.87
CA GLN A 203 -2.59 24.34 21.70
C GLN A 203 -2.90 25.21 20.47
N SER A 204 -2.00 26.13 20.11
CA SER A 204 -2.13 26.94 18.89
C SER A 204 -2.06 26.05 17.65
N ALA A 205 -1.06 25.15 17.57
CA ALA A 205 -0.92 24.22 16.46
C ALA A 205 -2.16 23.33 16.32
N TYR A 206 -2.68 22.81 17.43
CA TYR A 206 -3.92 22.01 17.42
C TYR A 206 -5.12 22.74 16.79
N LYS A 207 -5.31 24.03 17.10
CA LYS A 207 -6.47 24.81 16.66
C LYS A 207 -6.30 25.39 15.26
N ASN A 208 -5.11 25.86 14.93
CA ASN A 208 -4.86 26.70 13.75
C ASN A 208 -4.11 25.97 12.63
N GLU A 209 -3.32 24.94 12.93
CA GLU A 209 -2.49 24.23 11.94
C GLU A 209 -3.07 22.87 11.56
N LEU A 210 -3.66 22.14 12.52
CA LEU A 210 -4.26 20.83 12.24
C LEU A 210 -5.62 20.95 11.54
N LEU A 211 -5.79 20.16 10.48
CA LEU A 211 -7.07 20.01 9.78
C LEU A 211 -8.15 19.47 10.73
N HIS A 212 -9.40 19.88 10.55
CA HIS A 212 -10.50 19.40 11.39
C HIS A 212 -10.70 17.88 11.24
N THR A 213 -10.72 17.41 9.99
CA THR A 213 -10.93 16.01 9.61
C THR A 213 -9.80 15.55 8.69
N THR A 214 -9.50 14.26 8.70
CA THR A 214 -8.52 13.68 7.76
C THR A 214 -9.03 13.80 6.33
N VAL A 215 -8.14 14.07 5.38
CA VAL A 215 -8.47 14.01 3.96
C VAL A 215 -8.92 12.58 3.61
N PRO A 216 -10.08 12.40 2.94
CA PRO A 216 -10.60 11.08 2.58
C PRO A 216 -9.67 10.29 1.66
N GLU A 217 -9.66 8.96 1.81
CA GLU A 217 -8.77 8.07 1.06
C GLU A 217 -8.93 8.22 -0.47
N ILE A 218 -10.18 8.36 -0.96
CA ILE A 218 -10.49 8.51 -2.39
C ILE A 218 -9.78 9.73 -3.02
N GLN A 219 -9.44 10.75 -2.25
CA GLN A 219 -8.76 11.95 -2.77
C GLN A 219 -7.23 11.80 -2.83
N ARG A 220 -6.66 10.71 -2.28
CA ARG A 220 -5.22 10.56 -2.03
C ARG A 220 -4.63 9.24 -2.49
N THR A 221 -5.42 8.34 -3.07
CA THR A 221 -4.95 7.05 -3.59
C THR A 221 -5.20 6.93 -5.09
N ASN A 222 -4.56 5.96 -5.73
CA ASN A 222 -4.83 5.61 -7.12
C ASN A 222 -6.25 5.03 -7.26
N LEU A 223 -7.02 5.57 -8.20
CA LEU A 223 -8.42 5.24 -8.41
C LEU A 223 -8.65 4.17 -9.48
N SER A 224 -7.59 3.57 -10.06
CA SER A 224 -7.73 2.62 -11.18
C SER A 224 -8.66 1.45 -10.87
N ASN A 225 -8.58 0.84 -9.68
CA ASN A 225 -9.53 -0.20 -9.27
C ASN A 225 -10.96 0.31 -9.10
N VAL A 226 -11.12 1.49 -8.48
CA VAL A 226 -12.44 2.10 -8.22
C VAL A 226 -13.12 2.47 -9.53
N VAL A 227 -12.38 3.06 -10.47
CA VAL A 227 -12.86 3.42 -11.81
C VAL A 227 -13.27 2.18 -12.59
N LEU A 228 -12.46 1.12 -12.56
CA LEU A 228 -12.77 -0.14 -13.23
C LEU A 228 -14.08 -0.75 -12.68
N LEU A 229 -14.25 -0.77 -11.35
CA LEU A 229 -15.46 -1.25 -10.70
C LEU A 229 -16.68 -0.38 -11.05
N LEU A 230 -16.57 0.96 -10.98
CA LEU A 230 -17.68 1.86 -11.32
C LEU A 230 -18.12 1.69 -12.78
N LYS A 231 -17.17 1.52 -13.70
CA LYS A 231 -17.47 1.23 -15.11
C LYS A 231 -18.17 -0.11 -15.29
N SER A 232 -17.77 -1.15 -14.53
CA SER A 232 -18.45 -2.46 -14.55
C SER A 232 -19.90 -2.39 -14.04
N LEU A 233 -20.19 -1.47 -13.11
CA LEU A 233 -21.54 -1.21 -12.61
C LEU A 233 -22.41 -0.40 -13.59
N GLY A 234 -21.86 0.01 -14.73
CA GLY A 234 -22.57 0.75 -15.78
C GLY A 234 -22.56 2.27 -15.60
N VAL A 235 -21.72 2.82 -14.72
CA VAL A 235 -21.57 4.27 -14.57
C VAL A 235 -20.83 4.82 -15.80
N GLN A 236 -21.55 5.52 -16.67
CA GLN A 236 -20.96 6.07 -17.90
C GLN A 236 -20.10 7.29 -17.62
N ASP A 237 -20.66 8.29 -16.93
CA ASP A 237 -19.98 9.52 -16.56
C ASP A 237 -19.54 9.46 -15.10
N LEU A 238 -18.23 9.40 -14.90
CA LEU A 238 -17.64 9.32 -13.56
C LEU A 238 -17.62 10.69 -12.87
N LEU A 239 -17.56 11.79 -13.63
CA LEU A 239 -17.51 13.15 -13.08
C LEU A 239 -18.86 13.55 -12.48
N LEU A 240 -19.95 13.04 -13.06
CA LEU A 240 -21.31 13.22 -12.54
C LEU A 240 -21.68 12.25 -11.42
N PHE A 241 -20.80 11.28 -11.10
CA PHE A 241 -21.09 10.33 -10.04
C PHE A 241 -21.12 11.02 -8.67
N HIS A 242 -22.15 10.73 -7.88
CA HIS A 242 -22.38 11.36 -6.58
C HIS A 242 -21.46 10.78 -5.49
N PHE A 243 -20.20 11.20 -5.48
CA PHE A 243 -19.29 10.97 -4.35
C PHE A 243 -19.66 11.87 -3.16
N MET A 244 -19.42 11.39 -1.94
CA MET A 244 -19.52 12.24 -0.74
C MET A 244 -18.41 13.28 -0.72
N ASP A 245 -17.20 12.84 -1.06
CA ASP A 245 -16.01 13.65 -1.26
C ASP A 245 -15.45 13.31 -2.63
N PRO A 246 -15.68 14.15 -3.66
CA PRO A 246 -15.21 13.84 -5.00
C PRO A 246 -13.68 13.83 -5.04
N PRO A 247 -13.07 12.84 -5.73
CA PRO A 247 -11.64 12.87 -6.00
C PRO A 247 -11.26 14.02 -6.94
N PRO A 248 -9.99 14.47 -6.92
CA PRO A 248 -9.49 15.40 -7.93
C PRO A 248 -9.67 14.85 -9.35
N GLU A 249 -10.09 15.70 -10.28
CA GLU A 249 -10.32 15.32 -11.69
C GLU A 249 -9.04 14.75 -12.33
N ASP A 250 -7.88 15.32 -12.01
CA ASP A 250 -6.57 14.84 -12.47
C ASP A 250 -6.32 13.37 -12.09
N ASN A 251 -6.70 12.96 -10.87
CA ASN A 251 -6.54 11.57 -10.42
C ASN A 251 -7.47 10.64 -11.20
N MET A 252 -8.71 11.06 -11.42
CA MET A 252 -9.69 10.29 -12.18
C MET A 252 -9.26 10.11 -13.64
N LEU A 253 -8.84 11.19 -14.30
CA LEU A 253 -8.37 11.18 -15.68
C LEU A 253 -7.12 10.31 -15.83
N ASN A 254 -6.18 10.39 -14.89
CA ASN A 254 -5.00 9.53 -14.89
C ASN A 254 -5.36 8.05 -14.74
N SER A 255 -6.26 7.70 -13.82
CA SER A 255 -6.72 6.32 -13.64
C SER A 255 -7.46 5.80 -14.87
N MET A 256 -8.31 6.62 -15.52
CA MET A 256 -8.94 6.25 -16.79
C MET A 256 -7.90 6.02 -17.89
N TYR A 257 -6.89 6.88 -17.98
CA TYR A 257 -5.80 6.75 -18.93
C TYR A 257 -4.97 5.48 -18.68
N GLN A 258 -4.66 5.14 -17.42
CA GLN A 258 -3.98 3.89 -17.06
C GLN A 258 -4.79 2.66 -17.49
N LEU A 259 -6.10 2.65 -17.23
CA LEU A 259 -6.97 1.53 -17.63
C LEU A 259 -7.09 1.41 -19.15
N TRP A 260 -7.10 2.53 -19.88
CA TRP A 260 -7.05 2.55 -21.34
C TRP A 260 -5.74 1.95 -21.87
N ILE A 261 -4.60 2.32 -21.28
CA ILE A 261 -3.29 1.73 -21.62
C ILE A 261 -3.27 0.22 -21.45
N LEU A 262 -3.83 -0.28 -20.33
CA LEU A 262 -3.90 -1.71 -20.06
C LEU A 262 -4.89 -2.46 -20.98
N GLY A 263 -5.63 -1.73 -21.82
CA GLY A 263 -6.67 -2.25 -22.70
C GLY A 263 -7.92 -2.67 -21.94
N ALA A 264 -8.13 -2.18 -20.72
CA ALA A 264 -9.34 -2.41 -19.94
C ALA A 264 -10.50 -1.51 -20.41
N LEU A 265 -10.17 -0.30 -20.86
CA LEU A 265 -11.11 0.65 -21.47
C LEU A 265 -10.81 0.82 -22.96
N ASP A 266 -11.85 1.04 -23.76
CA ASP A 266 -11.73 1.44 -25.17
C ASP A 266 -11.55 2.95 -25.34
N ASN A 267 -11.40 3.40 -26.58
CA ASN A 267 -11.24 4.82 -26.94
C ASN A 267 -12.44 5.69 -26.56
N THR A 268 -13.60 5.09 -26.29
CA THR A 268 -14.83 5.77 -25.87
C THR A 268 -15.01 5.80 -24.35
N GLY A 269 -14.11 5.14 -23.61
CA GLY A 269 -14.17 4.99 -22.16
C GLY A 269 -15.17 3.92 -21.68
N ALA A 270 -15.55 2.99 -22.56
CA ALA A 270 -16.36 1.81 -22.22
C ALA A 270 -15.49 0.58 -21.94
N LEU A 271 -16.06 -0.38 -21.20
CA LEU A 271 -15.33 -1.55 -20.71
C LEU A 271 -15.14 -2.60 -21.81
N THR A 272 -13.89 -2.96 -22.10
CA THR A 272 -13.53 -4.00 -23.08
C THR A 272 -13.80 -5.41 -22.55
N PRO A 273 -13.78 -6.46 -23.40
CA PRO A 273 -13.84 -7.85 -22.92
C PRO A 273 -12.72 -8.18 -21.92
N THR A 274 -11.50 -7.69 -22.16
CA THR A 274 -10.39 -7.83 -21.20
C THR A 274 -10.68 -7.08 -19.90
N GLY A 275 -11.21 -5.85 -19.98
CA GLY A 275 -11.61 -5.10 -18.79
C GLY A 275 -12.68 -5.81 -17.95
N ARG A 276 -13.66 -6.47 -18.59
CA ARG A 276 -14.65 -7.30 -17.88
C ARG A 276 -14.01 -8.46 -17.14
N LEU A 277 -13.05 -9.14 -17.76
CA LEU A 277 -12.30 -10.20 -17.10
C LEU A 277 -11.47 -9.66 -15.92
N MET A 278 -10.90 -8.46 -16.04
CA MET A 278 -10.12 -7.85 -14.95
C MET A 278 -10.97 -7.57 -13.70
N VAL A 279 -12.24 -7.18 -13.86
CA VAL A 279 -13.16 -6.86 -12.74
C VAL A 279 -13.42 -8.07 -11.84
N GLU A 280 -13.40 -9.28 -12.40
CA GLU A 280 -13.64 -10.52 -11.67
C GLU A 280 -12.50 -10.88 -10.70
N PHE A 281 -11.31 -10.30 -10.92
CA PHE A 281 -10.15 -10.51 -10.06
C PHE A 281 -10.06 -9.43 -8.97
N PRO A 282 -9.89 -9.80 -7.69
CA PRO A 282 -9.70 -8.85 -6.59
C PRO A 282 -8.24 -8.37 -6.52
N LEU A 283 -7.72 -7.87 -7.64
CA LEU A 283 -6.32 -7.48 -7.84
C LEU A 283 -6.23 -6.11 -8.53
N ASP A 284 -5.07 -5.47 -8.42
CA ASP A 284 -4.77 -4.28 -9.20
C ASP A 284 -4.82 -4.54 -10.71
N PRO A 285 -5.17 -3.55 -11.55
CA PRO A 285 -5.50 -3.83 -12.95
C PRO A 285 -4.29 -4.30 -13.75
N ALA A 286 -3.08 -3.87 -13.38
CA ALA A 286 -1.83 -4.35 -13.96
C ALA A 286 -1.59 -5.84 -13.64
N LEU A 287 -1.83 -6.27 -12.39
CA LEU A 287 -1.71 -7.67 -11.99
C LEU A 287 -2.77 -8.54 -12.67
N SER A 288 -4.02 -8.05 -12.75
CA SER A 288 -5.10 -8.72 -13.48
C SER A 288 -4.77 -8.87 -14.97
N LYS A 289 -4.23 -7.82 -15.61
CA LYS A 289 -3.75 -7.88 -17.00
C LYS A 289 -2.67 -8.95 -17.17
N MET A 290 -1.71 -9.02 -16.25
CA MET A 290 -0.63 -10.00 -16.29
C MET A 290 -1.17 -11.43 -16.25
N LEU A 291 -2.15 -11.73 -15.39
CA LEU A 291 -2.82 -13.04 -15.36
C LEU A 291 -3.54 -13.35 -16.68
N ILE A 292 -4.26 -12.39 -17.24
CA ILE A 292 -5.01 -12.58 -18.49
C ILE A 292 -4.07 -12.88 -19.66
N VAL A 293 -3.03 -12.06 -19.84
CA VAL A 293 -2.05 -12.24 -20.94
C VAL A 293 -1.24 -13.53 -20.77
N SER A 294 -0.98 -13.96 -19.54
CA SER A 294 -0.23 -15.20 -19.27
C SER A 294 -0.90 -16.46 -19.82
N CYS A 295 -2.23 -16.43 -20.02
CA CYS A 295 -2.96 -17.53 -20.62
C CYS A 295 -2.68 -17.63 -22.12
N ASP A 296 -2.60 -16.48 -22.81
CA ASP A 296 -2.30 -16.42 -24.23
C ASP A 296 -0.83 -16.77 -24.53
N MET A 297 0.09 -16.41 -23.63
CA MET A 297 1.53 -16.70 -23.74
C MET A 297 1.93 -18.09 -23.22
N GLY A 298 1.03 -18.83 -22.60
CA GLY A 298 1.29 -20.19 -22.14
C GLY A 298 2.01 -20.32 -20.78
N CYS A 299 2.22 -19.22 -20.03
CA CYS A 299 2.97 -19.19 -18.76
C CYS A 299 2.10 -18.88 -17.52
N SER A 300 0.80 -19.18 -17.60
CA SER A 300 -0.18 -18.88 -16.56
C SER A 300 0.10 -19.50 -15.19
N SER A 301 0.72 -20.68 -15.12
CA SER A 301 1.01 -21.36 -13.85
C SER A 301 2.07 -20.64 -13.02
N GLU A 302 3.10 -20.12 -13.70
CA GLU A 302 4.21 -19.35 -13.13
C GLU A 302 3.74 -17.96 -12.71
N ILE A 303 3.04 -17.25 -13.62
CA ILE A 303 2.53 -15.90 -13.37
C ILE A 303 1.52 -15.91 -12.23
N LEU A 304 0.66 -16.93 -12.13
CA LEU A 304 -0.25 -17.08 -10.99
C LEU A 304 0.49 -17.11 -9.65
N ILE A 305 1.65 -17.76 -9.57
CA ILE A 305 2.49 -17.76 -8.37
C ILE A 305 3.07 -16.37 -8.13
N VAL A 306 3.65 -15.73 -9.15
CA VAL A 306 4.24 -14.39 -9.05
C VAL A 306 3.22 -13.37 -8.55
N VAL A 307 2.03 -13.33 -9.15
CA VAL A 307 0.94 -12.43 -8.74
C VAL A 307 0.51 -12.68 -7.30
N SER A 308 0.41 -13.95 -6.90
CA SER A 308 0.07 -14.32 -5.53
C SER A 308 1.13 -13.84 -4.52
N MET A 309 2.40 -13.86 -4.92
CA MET A 309 3.52 -13.37 -4.10
C MET A 309 3.51 -11.85 -3.98
N LEU A 310 3.24 -11.13 -5.08
CA LEU A 310 3.14 -9.66 -5.08
C LEU A 310 1.91 -9.14 -4.31
N SER A 311 0.84 -9.93 -4.24
CA SER A 311 -0.41 -9.56 -3.53
C SER A 311 -0.29 -9.63 -2.01
N VAL A 312 0.83 -10.14 -1.48
CA VAL A 312 1.08 -10.27 -0.04
C VAL A 312 2.23 -9.34 0.35
N PRO A 313 2.19 -8.69 1.53
CA PRO A 313 3.31 -7.88 2.01
C PRO A 313 4.64 -8.64 1.99
N ALA A 314 5.74 -7.89 1.99
CA ALA A 314 7.11 -8.40 1.88
C ALA A 314 7.34 -9.70 2.69
N ILE A 315 7.72 -10.75 1.97
CA ILE A 315 7.88 -12.10 2.53
C ILE A 315 9.20 -12.28 3.31
N PHE A 316 10.21 -11.48 2.96
CA PHE A 316 11.55 -11.57 3.52
C PHE A 316 11.61 -10.74 4.79
N TYR A 317 12.14 -11.33 5.85
CA TYR A 317 12.34 -10.69 7.14
C TYR A 317 13.83 -10.47 7.38
N ARG A 318 14.24 -9.25 7.70
CA ARG A 318 15.64 -8.91 7.99
C ARG A 318 15.80 -8.57 9.49
N PRO A 319 16.12 -9.55 10.35
CA PRO A 319 16.29 -9.31 11.79
C PRO A 319 17.53 -8.47 12.09
N LYS A 320 17.36 -7.43 12.93
CA LYS A 320 18.49 -6.70 13.50
C LYS A 320 19.46 -7.66 14.22
N GLY A 321 20.75 -7.51 13.95
CA GLY A 321 21.82 -8.37 14.49
C GLY A 321 22.10 -9.66 13.70
N ARG A 322 21.23 -10.06 12.76
CA ARG A 322 21.46 -11.19 11.83
C ARG A 322 21.20 -10.78 10.37
N GLU A 323 21.52 -9.54 10.06
CA GLU A 323 21.28 -8.95 8.74
C GLU A 323 22.14 -9.60 7.65
N GLU A 324 23.44 -9.78 7.91
CA GLU A 324 24.36 -10.41 6.96
C GLU A 324 23.97 -11.87 6.66
N GLU A 325 23.57 -12.64 7.68
CA GLU A 325 23.09 -14.02 7.50
C GLU A 325 21.83 -14.06 6.62
N SER A 326 20.89 -13.15 6.89
CA SER A 326 19.66 -13.03 6.09
C SER A 326 19.97 -12.68 4.64
N ASP A 327 20.87 -11.74 4.40
CA ASP A 327 21.23 -11.28 3.06
C ASP A 327 21.96 -12.39 2.28
N GLN A 328 22.88 -13.14 2.92
CA GLN A 328 23.55 -14.30 2.32
C GLN A 328 22.57 -15.44 1.97
N VAL A 329 21.58 -15.70 2.81
CA VAL A 329 20.58 -16.73 2.51
C VAL A 329 19.66 -16.28 1.37
N ARG A 330 19.34 -14.99 1.32
CA ARG A 330 18.53 -14.41 0.24
C ARG A 330 19.22 -14.47 -1.11
N GLU A 331 20.54 -14.25 -1.15
CA GLU A 331 21.34 -14.32 -2.37
C GLU A 331 21.22 -15.68 -3.06
N LYS A 332 21.06 -16.78 -2.29
CA LYS A 332 20.86 -18.14 -2.83
C LYS A 332 19.56 -18.30 -3.62
N PHE A 333 18.57 -17.45 -3.38
CA PHE A 333 17.30 -17.47 -4.09
C PHE A 333 17.25 -16.47 -5.25
N ALA A 334 18.14 -15.49 -5.25
CA ALA A 334 18.16 -14.40 -6.20
C ALA A 334 18.35 -14.93 -7.63
N VAL A 335 17.46 -14.50 -8.53
CA VAL A 335 17.60 -14.69 -9.96
C VAL A 335 18.15 -13.38 -10.53
N PRO A 336 19.37 -13.36 -11.10
CA PRO A 336 20.05 -12.12 -11.50
C PRO A 336 19.26 -11.25 -12.48
N GLU A 337 18.37 -11.85 -13.27
CA GLU A 337 17.60 -11.18 -14.31
C GLU A 337 16.28 -10.59 -13.80
N SER A 338 15.76 -11.04 -12.65
CA SER A 338 14.39 -10.72 -12.24
C SER A 338 14.06 -11.00 -10.76
N ASP A 339 13.59 -9.96 -10.06
CA ASP A 339 13.00 -10.08 -8.72
C ASP A 339 11.69 -10.88 -8.75
N HIS A 340 10.90 -10.75 -9.82
CA HIS A 340 9.67 -11.52 -9.99
C HIS A 340 9.96 -13.03 -10.08
N LEU A 341 11.04 -13.41 -10.79
CA LEU A 341 11.48 -14.80 -10.85
C LEU A 341 12.10 -15.25 -9.52
N THR A 342 12.72 -14.35 -8.76
CA THR A 342 13.18 -14.65 -7.40
C THR A 342 12.02 -15.07 -6.50
N TYR A 343 10.87 -14.38 -6.56
CA TYR A 343 9.67 -14.82 -5.83
C TYR A 343 9.16 -16.18 -6.29
N LEU A 344 9.17 -16.45 -7.60
CA LEU A 344 8.81 -17.75 -8.13
C LEU A 344 9.73 -18.86 -7.60
N ASN A 345 11.04 -18.64 -7.62
CA ASN A 345 12.05 -19.57 -7.11
C ASN A 345 11.83 -19.88 -5.64
N VAL A 346 11.63 -18.86 -4.81
CA VAL A 346 11.32 -19.03 -3.37
C VAL A 346 10.08 -19.90 -3.16
N PHE A 347 9.00 -19.64 -3.89
CA PHE A 347 7.77 -20.42 -3.75
C PHE A 347 7.95 -21.88 -4.19
N LEU A 348 8.67 -22.12 -5.29
CA LEU A 348 8.96 -23.47 -5.78
C LEU A 348 9.82 -24.27 -4.79
N GLN A 349 10.86 -23.66 -4.21
CA GLN A 349 11.67 -24.31 -3.19
C GLN A 349 10.88 -24.59 -1.92
N TRP A 350 10.01 -23.67 -1.49
CA TRP A 350 9.12 -23.90 -0.35
C TRP A 350 8.13 -25.05 -0.60
N LYS A 351 7.59 -25.13 -1.83
CA LYS A 351 6.70 -26.22 -2.27
C LYS A 351 7.44 -27.57 -2.27
N ASN A 352 8.68 -27.62 -2.74
CA ASN A 352 9.49 -28.85 -2.75
C ASN A 352 9.80 -29.33 -1.33
N ASN A 353 9.92 -28.40 -0.38
CA ASN A 353 10.10 -28.71 1.05
C ASN A 353 8.77 -28.89 1.80
N ASN A 354 7.74 -29.39 1.12
CA ASN A 354 6.43 -29.73 1.68
C ASN A 354 5.73 -28.61 2.46
N TYR A 355 5.95 -27.34 2.06
CA TYR A 355 5.35 -26.18 2.73
C TYR A 355 5.73 -26.04 4.21
N SER A 356 6.94 -26.50 4.58
CA SER A 356 7.39 -26.51 5.97
C SER A 356 7.55 -25.10 6.55
N SER A 357 6.98 -24.86 7.73
CA SER A 357 7.21 -23.64 8.51
C SER A 357 8.64 -23.57 9.04
N GLY A 358 9.27 -24.72 9.34
CA GLY A 358 10.65 -24.78 9.79
C GLY A 358 11.62 -24.31 8.71
N TRP A 359 11.35 -24.65 7.45
CA TRP A 359 12.11 -24.17 6.29
C TRP A 359 12.00 -22.65 6.16
N CYS A 360 10.80 -22.07 6.28
CA CYS A 360 10.63 -20.62 6.25
C CYS A 360 11.47 -19.92 7.33
N ASN A 361 11.49 -20.45 8.55
CA ASN A 361 12.25 -19.87 9.66
C ASN A 361 13.77 -19.93 9.42
N GLN A 362 14.28 -21.04 8.87
CA GLN A 362 15.69 -21.19 8.52
C GLN A 362 16.13 -20.25 7.40
N HIS A 363 15.20 -19.87 6.52
CA HIS A 363 15.46 -19.01 5.37
C HIS A 363 15.01 -17.56 5.55
N PHE A 364 14.71 -17.13 6.79
CA PHE A 364 14.27 -15.77 7.10
C PHE A 364 13.03 -15.33 6.30
N ILE A 365 12.11 -16.25 6.04
CA ILE A 365 10.85 -16.02 5.34
C ILE A 365 9.68 -16.06 6.34
N HIS A 366 8.73 -15.13 6.22
CA HIS A 366 7.53 -15.13 7.03
C HIS A 366 6.58 -16.29 6.66
N ALA A 367 6.53 -17.33 7.49
CA ALA A 367 5.65 -18.49 7.27
C ALA A 367 4.15 -18.14 7.20
N LYS A 368 3.70 -17.10 7.92
CA LYS A 368 2.31 -16.61 7.84
C LYS A 368 2.01 -15.96 6.49
N ALA A 369 2.95 -15.17 5.96
CA ALA A 369 2.82 -14.57 4.64
C ALA A 369 2.78 -15.64 3.55
N MET A 370 3.66 -16.65 3.59
CA MET A 370 3.67 -17.75 2.62
C MET A 370 2.38 -18.60 2.65
N ARG A 371 1.80 -18.84 3.83
CA ARG A 371 0.47 -19.45 3.94
C ARG A 371 -0.58 -18.58 3.26
N LYS A 372 -0.55 -17.26 3.45
CA LYS A 372 -1.46 -16.33 2.78
C LYS A 372 -1.30 -16.34 1.27
N VAL A 373 -0.07 -16.37 0.76
CA VAL A 373 0.21 -16.54 -0.68
C VAL A 373 -0.46 -17.80 -1.22
N ARG A 374 -0.38 -18.92 -0.50
CA ARG A 374 -1.01 -20.18 -0.93
C ARG A 374 -2.54 -20.08 -0.97
N GLU A 375 -3.16 -19.39 -0.01
CA GLU A 375 -4.60 -19.11 -0.01
C GLU A 375 -5.00 -18.24 -1.20
N VAL A 376 -4.31 -17.12 -1.42
CA VAL A 376 -4.56 -16.20 -2.54
C VAL A 376 -4.39 -16.92 -3.87
N ARG A 377 -3.33 -17.73 -4.02
CA ARG A 377 -3.11 -18.55 -5.21
C ARG A 377 -4.26 -19.52 -5.48
N ALA A 378 -4.80 -20.16 -4.45
CA ALA A 378 -5.93 -21.07 -4.59
C ALA A 378 -7.19 -20.32 -5.05
N GLN A 379 -7.50 -19.19 -4.43
CA GLN A 379 -8.63 -18.34 -4.80
C GLN A 379 -8.53 -17.84 -6.24
N LEU A 380 -7.37 -17.33 -6.63
CA LEU A 380 -7.12 -16.86 -8.01
C LEU A 380 -7.22 -18.00 -9.01
N LYS A 381 -6.73 -19.20 -8.67
CA LYS A 381 -6.89 -20.40 -9.51
C LYS A 381 -8.35 -20.75 -9.71
N ASP A 382 -9.16 -20.71 -8.65
CA ASP A 382 -10.59 -21.03 -8.71
C ASP A 382 -11.33 -20.02 -9.60
N ILE A 383 -11.00 -18.73 -9.50
CA ILE A 383 -11.54 -17.68 -10.40
C ILE A 383 -11.13 -17.96 -11.85
N MET A 384 -9.85 -18.24 -12.12
CA MET A 384 -9.38 -18.55 -13.49
C MET A 384 -10.13 -19.76 -14.09
N VAL A 385 -10.35 -20.82 -13.31
CA VAL A 385 -11.10 -22.00 -13.75
C VAL A 385 -12.57 -21.64 -14.01
N SER A 386 -13.20 -20.82 -13.15
CA SER A 386 -14.58 -20.38 -13.34
C SER A 386 -14.77 -19.55 -14.63
N GLN A 387 -13.76 -18.74 -14.97
CA GLN A 387 -13.70 -17.92 -16.20
C GLN A 387 -13.18 -18.71 -17.41
N ARG A 388 -12.97 -20.03 -17.30
CA ARG A 388 -12.51 -20.94 -18.35
C ARG A 388 -11.13 -20.58 -18.93
N MET A 389 -10.25 -20.02 -18.11
CA MET A 389 -8.88 -19.69 -18.49
C MET A 389 -7.98 -20.93 -18.40
N SER A 390 -7.16 -21.18 -19.42
CA SER A 390 -6.29 -22.35 -19.49
C SER A 390 -5.06 -22.20 -18.59
N LEU A 391 -4.82 -23.18 -17.72
CA LEU A 391 -3.61 -23.26 -16.90
C LEU A 391 -2.55 -24.10 -17.63
N SER A 392 -1.59 -23.43 -18.23
CA SER A 392 -0.39 -24.00 -18.84
C SER A 392 0.88 -23.52 -18.13
N SER A 393 1.96 -24.26 -18.29
CA SER A 393 3.29 -23.94 -17.76
C SER A 393 4.26 -23.84 -18.92
N CYS A 394 5.14 -22.83 -18.90
CA CYS A 394 6.19 -22.65 -19.91
C CYS A 394 7.45 -23.48 -19.66
N GLY A 395 7.48 -24.31 -18.62
CA GLY A 395 8.63 -25.16 -18.29
C GLY A 395 9.84 -24.33 -17.85
N SER A 396 10.95 -24.44 -18.59
CA SER A 396 12.22 -23.76 -18.27
C SER A 396 12.46 -22.47 -19.05
N ASP A 397 11.50 -22.05 -19.88
CA ASP A 397 11.62 -20.82 -20.67
C ASP A 397 11.15 -19.60 -19.85
N TRP A 398 12.11 -18.99 -19.16
CA TRP A 398 11.88 -17.83 -18.29
C TRP A 398 11.66 -16.53 -19.09
N ASP A 399 12.05 -16.48 -20.36
CA ASP A 399 11.88 -15.29 -21.18
C ASP A 399 10.42 -15.06 -21.53
N ILE A 400 9.62 -16.13 -21.67
CA ILE A 400 8.16 -16.02 -21.82
C ILE A 400 7.54 -15.36 -20.58
N VAL A 401 8.00 -15.73 -19.38
CA VAL A 401 7.53 -15.12 -18.12
C VAL A 401 7.91 -13.64 -18.07
N ARG A 402 9.16 -13.30 -18.42
CA ARG A 402 9.64 -11.90 -18.49
C ARG A 402 8.85 -11.08 -19.51
N LYS A 403 8.58 -11.64 -20.69
CA LYS A 403 7.77 -11.02 -21.74
C LYS A 403 6.32 -10.81 -21.27
N CYS A 404 5.74 -11.75 -20.53
CA CYS A 404 4.42 -11.59 -19.93
C CYS A 404 4.37 -10.47 -18.88
N ILE A 405 5.40 -10.37 -18.02
CA ILE A 405 5.52 -9.27 -17.05
C ILE A 405 5.64 -7.93 -17.79
N CYS A 406 6.46 -7.89 -18.85
CA CYS A 406 6.60 -6.72 -19.72
C CYS A 406 5.24 -6.29 -20.33
N ALA A 407 4.40 -7.23 -20.74
CA ALA A 407 3.09 -6.92 -21.33
C ALA A 407 2.10 -6.24 -20.36
N ALA A 408 2.28 -6.42 -19.06
CA ALA A 408 1.49 -5.73 -18.03
C ALA A 408 2.14 -4.40 -17.59
N TYR A 409 3.47 -4.41 -17.43
CA TYR A 409 4.24 -3.31 -16.85
C TYR A 409 5.00 -2.45 -17.87
N PHE A 410 4.71 -2.56 -19.17
CA PHE A 410 5.40 -1.76 -20.20
C PHE A 410 5.30 -0.25 -19.92
N HIS A 411 4.21 0.22 -19.33
CA HIS A 411 4.02 1.63 -18.97
C HIS A 411 4.90 2.10 -17.79
N GLN A 412 5.45 1.17 -17.01
CA GLN A 412 6.39 1.35 -15.90
C GLN A 412 7.77 0.80 -16.27
N ALA A 413 8.28 1.22 -17.44
CA ALA A 413 9.62 0.88 -17.89
C ALA A 413 10.63 1.99 -17.55
N ALA A 414 11.85 1.60 -17.21
CA ALA A 414 12.99 2.49 -17.02
C ALA A 414 14.20 2.04 -17.85
N ARG A 415 15.04 3.01 -18.24
CA ARG A 415 16.25 2.80 -19.05
C ARG A 415 17.48 3.25 -18.29
N LEU A 416 18.57 2.49 -18.42
CA LEU A 416 19.88 2.85 -17.85
C LEU A 416 20.42 4.14 -18.48
N LYS A 417 20.79 5.11 -17.63
CA LYS A 417 21.41 6.39 -18.05
C LYS A 417 22.84 6.55 -17.52
N GLY A 418 23.14 5.99 -16.35
CA GLY A 418 24.46 6.06 -15.71
C GLY A 418 24.69 4.91 -14.75
N ILE A 419 25.78 4.95 -13.99
CA ILE A 419 26.12 3.91 -13.01
C ILE A 419 25.09 3.93 -11.87
N GLY A 420 24.21 2.92 -11.84
CA GLY A 420 23.18 2.78 -10.80
C GLY A 420 22.03 3.79 -10.88
N GLU A 421 21.91 4.52 -11.99
CA GLU A 421 20.84 5.47 -12.25
C GLU A 421 20.05 5.06 -13.49
N TYR A 422 18.74 4.86 -13.30
CA TYR A 422 17.79 4.61 -14.36
C TYR A 422 16.90 5.84 -14.54
N VAL A 423 16.29 5.96 -15.72
CA VAL A 423 15.33 7.00 -16.01
C VAL A 423 14.07 6.37 -16.56
N ASN A 424 12.92 6.72 -15.99
CA ASN A 424 11.63 6.26 -16.50
C ASN A 424 11.47 6.69 -17.97
N VAL A 425 11.13 5.74 -18.85
CA VAL A 425 11.11 5.98 -20.29
C VAL A 425 9.98 6.93 -20.71
N ARG A 426 8.91 7.02 -19.92
CA ARG A 426 7.75 7.87 -20.19
C ARG A 426 7.85 9.24 -19.55
N THR A 427 8.20 9.31 -18.27
CA THR A 427 8.21 10.59 -17.53
C THR A 427 9.56 11.29 -17.59
N GLY A 428 10.64 10.60 -17.95
CA GLY A 428 12.00 11.15 -17.91
C GLY A 428 12.53 11.36 -16.49
N MET A 429 11.83 10.86 -15.48
CA MET A 429 12.22 10.99 -14.08
C MET A 429 13.39 10.05 -13.74
N PRO A 430 14.42 10.53 -13.02
CA PRO A 430 15.47 9.67 -12.49
C PRO A 430 14.92 8.76 -11.39
N CYS A 431 15.31 7.49 -11.41
CA CYS A 431 14.91 6.47 -10.45
C CYS A 431 16.10 5.56 -10.14
N HIS A 432 16.15 5.04 -8.91
CA HIS A 432 17.19 4.12 -8.46
C HIS A 432 16.62 2.73 -8.20
N LEU A 433 17.45 1.70 -8.35
CA LEU A 433 17.08 0.36 -7.89
C LEU A 433 17.05 0.34 -6.36
N HIS A 434 16.02 -0.24 -5.77
CA HIS A 434 15.99 -0.44 -4.33
C HIS A 434 17.13 -1.40 -3.91
N PRO A 435 17.86 -1.14 -2.81
CA PRO A 435 19.00 -1.97 -2.38
C PRO A 435 18.66 -3.44 -2.14
N THR A 436 17.38 -3.74 -1.92
CA THR A 436 16.90 -5.11 -1.73
C THR A 436 16.63 -5.85 -3.03
N SER A 437 16.75 -5.23 -4.19
CA SER A 437 16.54 -5.90 -5.48
C SER A 437 17.68 -6.89 -5.75
N SER A 438 17.38 -8.05 -6.32
CA SER A 438 18.39 -9.01 -6.77
C SER A 438 19.27 -8.47 -7.91
N LEU A 439 18.78 -7.46 -8.64
CA LEU A 439 19.57 -6.74 -9.64
C LEU A 439 20.56 -5.76 -9.02
N PHE A 440 20.40 -5.43 -7.73
CA PHE A 440 21.32 -4.54 -7.03
C PHE A 440 22.57 -5.31 -6.59
N GLY A 441 23.71 -5.00 -7.20
CA GLY A 441 25.02 -5.52 -6.77
C GLY A 441 25.59 -6.72 -7.54
N MET A 442 24.85 -7.33 -8.48
CA MET A 442 25.31 -8.54 -9.19
C MET A 442 26.15 -8.29 -10.46
N GLY A 443 26.71 -7.10 -10.65
CA GLY A 443 27.62 -6.78 -11.76
C GLY A 443 27.01 -6.76 -13.18
N TYR A 444 25.79 -7.30 -13.34
CA TYR A 444 24.97 -7.19 -14.54
C TYR A 444 23.99 -6.02 -14.41
N THR A 445 24.07 -5.06 -15.34
CA THR A 445 23.17 -3.89 -15.39
C THR A 445 22.41 -3.90 -16.70
N PRO A 446 21.14 -4.33 -16.72
CA PRO A 446 20.35 -4.37 -17.95
C PRO A 446 20.04 -2.96 -18.48
N ASP A 447 20.00 -2.81 -19.80
CA ASP A 447 19.71 -1.52 -20.45
C ASP A 447 18.27 -1.04 -20.18
N TYR A 448 17.32 -1.98 -20.14
CA TYR A 448 15.90 -1.73 -19.91
C TYR A 448 15.36 -2.65 -18.82
N ILE A 449 14.52 -2.08 -17.98
CA ILE A 449 13.86 -2.76 -16.88
C ILE A 449 12.39 -2.36 -16.80
N VAL A 450 11.57 -3.26 -16.28
CA VAL A 450 10.22 -2.94 -15.79
C VAL A 450 10.19 -3.12 -14.28
N TYR A 451 9.40 -2.31 -13.60
CA TYR A 451 9.25 -2.36 -12.15
C TYR A 451 7.77 -2.47 -11.75
N HIS A 452 7.51 -3.07 -10.59
CA HIS A 452 6.15 -3.23 -10.06
C HIS A 452 5.65 -1.97 -9.36
N GLU A 453 6.48 -1.40 -8.49
CA GLU A 453 6.15 -0.22 -7.70
C GLU A 453 7.31 0.76 -7.67
N LEU A 454 6.99 2.05 -7.65
CA LEU A 454 7.93 3.13 -7.39
C LEU A 454 7.59 3.71 -6.02
N VAL A 455 8.55 3.70 -5.09
CA VAL A 455 8.37 4.19 -3.73
C VAL A 455 9.31 5.37 -3.51
N MET A 456 8.76 6.48 -3.03
CA MET A 456 9.51 7.65 -2.64
C MET A 456 9.81 7.61 -1.14
N THR A 457 11.10 7.55 -0.79
CA THR A 457 11.60 7.74 0.57
C THR A 457 12.50 8.98 0.63
N THR A 458 13.82 8.80 0.72
CA THR A 458 14.83 9.87 0.52
C THR A 458 15.15 10.08 -0.95
N LYS A 459 15.02 9.01 -1.75
CA LYS A 459 15.12 8.98 -3.21
C LYS A 459 13.99 8.14 -3.77
N GLU A 460 13.79 8.22 -5.07
CA GLU A 460 12.83 7.41 -5.82
C GLU A 460 13.42 6.02 -6.07
N TYR A 461 12.89 5.01 -5.38
CA TYR A 461 13.33 3.63 -5.48
C TYR A 461 12.33 2.76 -6.20
N MET A 462 12.78 2.04 -7.23
CA MET A 462 12.01 1.01 -7.91
C MET A 462 12.10 -0.30 -7.14
N GLN A 463 10.94 -0.89 -6.87
CA GLN A 463 10.81 -2.17 -6.19
C GLN A 463 10.29 -3.26 -7.14
N CYS A 464 10.78 -4.49 -6.92
CA CYS A 464 10.50 -5.68 -7.71
C CYS A 464 10.72 -5.45 -9.22
N VAL A 465 11.98 -5.56 -9.63
CA VAL A 465 12.44 -5.19 -10.97
C VAL A 465 12.72 -6.43 -11.82
N THR A 466 12.44 -6.35 -13.12
CA THR A 466 12.77 -7.39 -14.10
C THR A 466 13.47 -6.77 -15.30
N ALA A 467 14.58 -7.37 -15.71
CA ALA A 467 15.27 -7.04 -16.96
C ALA A 467 14.37 -7.38 -18.15
N VAL A 468 14.28 -6.49 -19.13
CA VAL A 468 13.49 -6.70 -20.35
C VAL A 468 14.25 -6.22 -21.58
N ASP A 469 13.91 -6.78 -22.74
CA ASP A 469 14.46 -6.32 -24.00
C ASP A 469 13.68 -5.12 -24.54
N GLY A 470 14.39 -4.18 -25.16
CA GLY A 470 13.76 -3.01 -25.80
C GLY A 470 12.81 -3.38 -26.95
N GLU A 471 13.03 -4.52 -27.59
CA GLU A 471 12.15 -5.04 -28.65
C GLU A 471 10.79 -5.46 -28.09
N TRP A 472 10.76 -6.11 -26.91
CA TRP A 472 9.51 -6.52 -26.27
C TRP A 472 8.67 -5.32 -25.86
N LEU A 473 9.31 -4.25 -25.36
CA LEU A 473 8.61 -3.00 -25.05
C LEU A 473 7.94 -2.41 -26.29
N ALA A 474 8.62 -2.42 -27.44
CA ALA A 474 8.05 -1.92 -28.69
C ALA A 474 6.97 -2.83 -29.30
N GLU A 475 7.08 -4.14 -29.13
CA GLU A 475 6.08 -5.11 -29.59
C GLU A 475 4.79 -5.04 -28.76
N LEU A 476 4.93 -4.97 -27.43
CA LEU A 476 3.81 -5.07 -26.48
C LEU A 476 3.18 -3.70 -26.16
N GLY A 477 3.93 -2.61 -26.33
CA GLY A 477 3.47 -1.25 -26.14
C GLY A 477 3.70 -0.35 -27.36
N PRO A 478 3.19 -0.69 -28.55
CA PRO A 478 3.47 0.04 -29.80
C PRO A 478 2.99 1.50 -29.76
N MET A 479 1.97 1.81 -28.96
CA MET A 479 1.48 3.18 -28.75
C MET A 479 2.51 4.08 -28.03
N PHE A 480 3.43 3.49 -27.25
CA PHE A 480 4.40 4.22 -26.43
C PHE A 480 5.82 4.11 -26.99
N TYR A 481 6.15 2.96 -27.58
CA TYR A 481 7.51 2.59 -27.93
C TYR A 481 7.61 2.28 -29.41
N SER A 482 8.61 2.88 -30.07
CA SER A 482 8.94 2.60 -31.46
C SER A 482 10.41 2.25 -31.57
N ILE A 483 10.75 1.15 -32.24
CA ILE A 483 12.14 0.80 -32.52
C ILE A 483 12.66 1.76 -33.59
N LYS A 484 13.71 2.52 -33.26
CA LYS A 484 14.47 3.28 -34.25
C LYS A 484 15.38 2.31 -35.00
N HIS A 485 14.89 1.72 -36.09
CA HIS A 485 15.76 1.01 -37.02
C HIS A 485 16.60 2.02 -37.81
N ALA A 486 17.93 1.90 -37.73
CA ALA A 486 18.85 2.65 -38.59
C ALA A 486 18.63 2.23 -40.05
N GLY A 487 17.74 2.93 -40.76
CA GLY A 487 17.43 2.66 -42.17
C GLY A 487 15.96 2.82 -42.60
N LYS A 488 14.99 2.88 -41.67
CA LYS A 488 13.57 3.16 -42.03
C LYS A 488 13.27 4.65 -41.99
N THR A 489 12.64 5.16 -43.05
CA THR A 489 12.40 6.59 -43.25
C THR A 489 11.43 7.12 -42.19
N ARG A 490 11.75 8.27 -41.60
CA ARG A 490 10.91 9.01 -40.63
C ARG A 490 9.45 9.23 -41.08
N GLN A 491 9.20 9.09 -42.39
CA GLN A 491 7.88 9.15 -43.02
C GLN A 491 7.00 7.90 -42.78
N GLU A 492 7.55 6.69 -42.75
CA GLU A 492 6.73 5.46 -42.58
C GLU A 492 6.16 5.36 -41.16
N ASN A 493 6.99 5.62 -40.14
CA ASN A 493 6.53 5.68 -38.75
C ASN A 493 5.48 6.78 -38.55
N ARG A 494 5.63 7.92 -39.25
CA ARG A 494 4.65 9.02 -39.22
C ARG A 494 3.36 8.67 -39.95
N ARG A 495 3.40 7.79 -40.95
CA ARG A 495 2.21 7.31 -41.67
C ARG A 495 1.42 6.33 -40.82
N ARG A 496 2.07 5.34 -40.20
CA ARG A 496 1.42 4.41 -39.25
C ARG A 496 0.77 5.13 -38.07
N ALA A 497 1.49 6.06 -37.43
CA ALA A 497 0.92 6.85 -36.35
C ALA A 497 -0.29 7.69 -36.81
N LYS A 498 -0.28 8.21 -38.05
CA LYS A 498 -1.44 8.91 -38.62
C LYS A 498 -2.62 7.97 -38.91
N GLU A 499 -2.35 6.77 -39.42
CA GLU A 499 -3.37 5.74 -39.68
C GLU A 499 -4.03 5.30 -38.37
N GLU A 500 -3.26 5.09 -37.29
CA GLU A 500 -3.77 4.76 -35.96
C GLU A 500 -4.61 5.89 -35.34
N VAL A 501 -4.12 7.15 -35.41
CA VAL A 501 -4.89 8.31 -34.94
C VAL A 501 -6.19 8.47 -35.73
N SER A 502 -6.14 8.31 -37.06
CA SER A 502 -7.34 8.38 -37.91
C SER A 502 -8.36 7.29 -37.57
N ALA A 503 -7.89 6.07 -37.28
CA ALA A 503 -8.77 4.98 -36.85
C ALA A 503 -9.41 5.26 -35.49
N MET A 504 -8.65 5.83 -34.54
CA MET A 504 -9.20 6.26 -33.25
C MET A 504 -10.24 7.37 -33.39
N GLU A 505 -10.00 8.35 -34.26
CA GLU A 505 -10.94 9.45 -34.54
C GLU A 505 -12.23 8.92 -35.20
N GLU A 506 -12.11 7.98 -36.13
CA GLU A 506 -13.27 7.33 -36.75
C GLU A 506 -14.12 6.54 -35.73
N GLU A 507 -13.48 5.78 -34.83
CA GLU A 507 -14.18 5.08 -33.75
C GLU A 507 -14.91 6.03 -32.80
N MET A 508 -14.27 7.14 -32.41
CA MET A 508 -14.91 8.16 -31.58
C MET A 508 -16.10 8.81 -32.28
N MET A 509 -15.99 9.17 -33.56
CA MET A 509 -17.12 9.72 -34.32
C MET A 509 -18.27 8.73 -34.52
N LEU A 510 -17.96 7.44 -34.73
CA LEU A 510 -18.98 6.39 -34.80
C LEU A 510 -19.70 6.20 -33.46
N ALA A 511 -19.00 6.36 -32.34
CA ALA A 511 -19.59 6.28 -31.01
C ALA A 511 -20.49 7.49 -30.69
N GLU A 512 -20.09 8.70 -31.07
CA GLU A 512 -20.91 9.90 -30.94
C GLU A 512 -22.22 9.80 -31.75
N LYS A 513 -22.15 9.26 -32.97
CA LYS A 513 -23.32 8.98 -33.82
C LYS A 513 -24.26 7.91 -33.26
N LYS A 514 -23.81 7.06 -32.34
CA LYS A 514 -24.64 6.07 -31.64
C LYS A 514 -25.28 6.61 -30.35
N LYS A 515 -24.77 7.73 -29.83
CA LYS A 515 -25.31 8.41 -28.65
C LYS A 515 -26.35 9.48 -28.99
N THR A 516 -26.36 9.95 -30.24
CA THR A 516 -27.45 10.76 -30.84
C THR A 516 -28.53 9.85 -31.40
#